data_AF-A0A528CIU3-F1
#
_entry.id   AF-A0A528CIU3-F1
#
_cell.length_a   1.000
_cell.length_b   1.000
_cell.length_c   1.000
_cell.angle_alpha   90.00
_cell.angle_beta   90.00
_cell.angle_gamma   90.00
#
_symmetry.space_group_name_H-M   'P 1'
#
loop_
_entity.id
_entity.type
_entity.pdbx_description
1 polymer ?
#
loop_
_entity_poly.entity_id
_entity_poly.type
_entity_poly.pdbx_seq_one_letter_code
_entity_poly.pdbx_strand_id
1 'polypeptide(L)' 'GRIRIVQKPVTVDKGRPKPSFRPLTAAEKVKLSGTVGMIEDDGLRAALERLGATILGQKKV' A
#
# COMPACT_ATOMS: atom_id res chain seq x y z
N GLY A 1 43.12 -25.84 -24.10
CA GLY A 1 41.81 -25.98 -24.77
C GLY A 1 41.05 -24.67 -24.64
N ARG A 2 40.25 -24.27 -25.64
CA ARG A 2 39.50 -23.00 -25.62
C ARG A 2 38.14 -23.20 -24.94
N ILE A 3 37.84 -22.38 -23.95
CA ILE A 3 36.53 -22.36 -23.27
C ILE A 3 35.62 -21.38 -24.00
N ARG A 4 34.39 -21.79 -24.30
CA ARG A 4 33.37 -20.94 -24.90
C ARG A 4 32.53 -20.30 -23.80
N ILE A 5 32.72 -18.99 -23.59
CA ILE A 5 31.88 -18.21 -22.70
C ILE A 5 30.64 -17.79 -23.51
N VAL A 6 29.46 -18.18 -23.02
CA VAL A 6 28.18 -17.86 -23.65
C VAL A 6 27.30 -17.16 -22.63
N GLN A 7 26.76 -15.99 -22.99
CA GLN A 7 25.85 -15.25 -22.14
C GLN A 7 24.42 -15.74 -22.39
N LYS A 8 23.82 -16.38 -21.38
CA LYS A 8 22.39 -16.71 -21.41
C LYS A 8 21.57 -15.46 -21.08
N PRO A 9 20.34 -15.33 -21.63
CA PRO A 9 19.44 -14.25 -21.27
C PRO A 9 19.22 -14.24 -19.75
N VAL A 10 19.38 -13.08 -19.14
CA VAL A 10 19.09 -12.91 -17.72
C VAL A 10 17.58 -12.78 -17.59
N THR A 11 16.92 -13.81 -17.04
CA THR A 11 15.53 -13.69 -16.62
C THR A 11 15.48 -12.71 -15.45
N VAL A 12 15.04 -11.49 -15.71
CA VAL A 12 14.73 -10.53 -14.65
C VAL A 12 13.59 -11.11 -13.82
N ASP A 13 13.87 -11.38 -12.55
CA ASP A 13 12.84 -11.73 -11.58
C ASP A 13 11.87 -10.54 -11.53
N LYS A 14 10.64 -10.73 -12.02
CA LYS A 14 9.61 -9.71 -11.93
C LYS A 14 9.27 -9.61 -10.46
N GLY A 15 9.84 -8.59 -9.80
CA GLY A 15 9.59 -8.31 -8.39
C GLY A 15 8.11 -8.40 -8.05
N ARG A 16 7.80 -8.92 -6.87
CA ARG A 16 6.43 -9.20 -6.44
C ARG A 16 5.51 -8.00 -6.71
N PRO A 17 4.34 -8.19 -7.32
CA PRO A 17 3.41 -7.09 -7.56
C PRO A 17 3.04 -6.42 -6.24
N LYS A 18 3.00 -5.08 -6.25
CA LYS A 18 2.60 -4.31 -5.08
C LYS A 18 1.19 -4.72 -4.67
N PRO A 19 0.91 -4.89 -3.35
CA PRO A 19 -0.44 -5.17 -2.90
C PRO A 19 -1.35 -3.99 -3.28
N SER A 20 -2.42 -4.30 -4.01
CA SER A 20 -3.48 -3.35 -4.32
C SER A 20 -4.45 -3.30 -3.14
N PHE A 21 -4.67 -2.11 -2.59
CA PHE A 21 -5.68 -1.90 -1.55
C PHE A 21 -7.02 -1.58 -2.18
N ARG A 22 -8.10 -2.09 -1.59
CA ARG A 22 -9.45 -1.80 -2.03
C ARG A 22 -9.80 -0.34 -1.66
N PRO A 23 -10.60 0.37 -2.48
CA PRO A 23 -11.20 1.63 -2.04
C PRO A 23 -12.14 1.43 -0.83
N LEU A 24 -12.06 2.36 0.13
CA LEU A 24 -12.96 2.38 1.28
C LEU A 24 -14.40 2.66 0.85
N THR A 25 -15.34 1.99 1.50
CA THR A 25 -16.78 2.30 1.42
C THR A 25 -17.07 3.67 2.02
N ALA A 26 -18.24 4.24 1.70
CA ALA A 26 -18.67 5.50 2.28
C ALA A 26 -18.75 5.44 3.82
N ALA A 27 -19.25 4.32 4.36
CA ALA A 27 -19.35 4.12 5.81
C ALA A 27 -17.97 4.08 6.49
N GLU A 28 -16.99 3.42 5.88
CA GLU A 28 -15.62 3.37 6.40
C GLU A 28 -14.95 4.75 6.37
N LYS A 29 -15.18 5.56 5.33
CA LYS A 29 -14.67 6.93 5.25
C LYS A 29 -15.25 7.82 6.35
N VAL A 30 -16.56 7.73 6.59
CA VAL A 30 -17.23 8.49 7.65
C VAL A 30 -16.70 8.06 9.03
N LYS A 31 -16.57 6.76 9.27
CA LYS A 31 -16.00 6.24 10.52
C LYS A 31 -14.56 6.70 10.73
N LEU A 32 -13.73 6.63 9.70
CA LEU A 32 -12.33 7.07 9.75
C LEU A 32 -12.23 8.56 10.08
N SER A 33 -12.99 9.40 9.37
CA SER A 33 -13.02 10.85 9.59
C SER A 33 -13.50 11.20 11.00
N GLY A 34 -14.52 10.49 11.50
CA GLY A 34 -15.00 10.65 12.88
C GLY A 34 -13.97 10.21 13.93
N THR A 35 -13.15 9.19 13.63
CA THR A 35 -12.12 8.69 14.56
C THR A 35 -10.98 9.69 14.72
N VAL A 36 -10.56 10.35 13.63
CA VAL A 36 -9.47 11.34 13.65
C VAL A 36 -9.96 12.78 13.86
N GLY A 37 -11.27 13.01 13.89
CA GLY A 37 -11.86 14.35 13.86
C GLY A 37 -11.54 15.22 15.08
N MET A 38 -11.22 14.60 16.22
CA MET A 38 -10.84 15.29 17.46
C MET A 38 -9.36 15.69 17.50
N ILE A 39 -8.58 15.36 16.47
CA ILE A 39 -7.16 15.68 16.42
C ILE A 39 -7.01 17.10 15.87
N GLU A 40 -6.50 17.99 16.73
CA GLU A 40 -6.27 19.40 16.41
C GLU A 40 -5.06 19.60 15.50
N ASP A 41 -4.03 18.75 15.65
CA ASP A 41 -2.86 18.79 14.79
C ASP A 41 -3.19 18.23 13.39
N ASP A 42 -3.24 19.12 12.40
CA ASP A 42 -3.57 18.79 11.02
C ASP A 42 -2.62 17.77 10.39
N GLY A 43 -1.33 17.85 10.74
CA GLY A 43 -0.30 16.95 10.20
C GLY A 43 -0.50 15.51 10.67
N LEU A 44 -0.73 15.35 11.98
CA LEU A 44 -1.03 14.10 12.65
C LEU A 44 -2.37 13.54 12.17
N ARG A 45 -3.41 14.37 12.08
CA ARG A 45 -4.72 13.97 11.56
C ARG A 45 -4.59 13.41 10.14
N ALA A 46 -3.94 14.13 9.25
CA ALA A 46 -3.73 13.69 7.86
C ALA A 46 -2.84 12.43 7.77
N ALA A 47 -1.85 12.27 8.65
CA ALA A 47 -1.03 11.06 8.71
C ALA A 47 -1.85 9.84 9.14
N LEU A 48 -2.69 10.00 10.16
CA LEU A 48 -3.55 8.93 10.67
C LEU A 48 -4.69 8.59 9.73
N GLU A 49 -5.27 9.55 8.99
CA GLU A 49 -6.23 9.26 7.92
C GLU A 49 -5.61 8.38 6.83
N ARG A 50 -4.42 8.72 6.35
CA ARG A 50 -3.70 7.93 5.34
C ARG A 50 -3.40 6.52 5.83
N LEU A 51 -2.95 6.39 7.08
CA LEU A 51 -2.67 5.10 7.70
C LEU A 51 -3.95 4.27 7.85
N GLY A 52 -5.01 4.85 8.40
CA GLY A 52 -6.29 4.19 8.59
C GLY A 52 -6.91 3.73 7.27
N ALA A 53 -6.83 4.56 6.21
CA ALA A 53 -7.28 4.18 4.88
C ALA A 53 -6.49 2.98 4.32
N THR A 54 -5.18 2.94 4.54
CA THR A 54 -4.32 1.82 4.11
C THR A 54 -4.68 0.53 4.83
N ILE A 55 -4.86 0.56 6.15
CA ILE A 55 -5.19 -0.63 6.96
C ILE A 55 -6.60 -1.14 6.63
N LEU A 56 -7.58 -0.25 6.47
CA LEU A 56 -8.94 -0.64 6.10
C LEU A 56 -8.99 -1.22 4.69
N GLY A 57 -8.26 -0.64 3.74
CA GLY A 57 -8.15 -1.15 2.37
C GLY A 57 -7.37 -2.47 2.25
N GLN A 58 -6.60 -2.87 3.28
CA GLN A 58 -5.96 -4.18 3.39
C GLN A 58 -6.90 -5.27 3.91
N LYS A 59 -7.87 -4.90 4.75
CA LYS A 59 -8.78 -5.87 5.36
C LYS A 59 -9.69 -6.45 4.27
N LYS A 60 -9.59 -7.76 4.05
CA LYS A 60 -10.57 -8.49 3.23
C LYS A 60 -11.88 -8.49 4.02
N VAL A 61 -12.89 -7.79 3.48
CA VAL A 61 -14.28 -7.81 3.93
C VAL A 61 -15.03 -8.87 3.14
#